data_AF-A0A1T3CNW3-F1
#
_entry.id   AF-A0A1T3CNW3-F1
#
_cell.length_a   1.000
_cell.length_b   1.000
_cell.length_c   1.000
_cell.angle_alpha   90.00
_cell.angle_beta   90.00
_cell.angle_gamma   90.00
#
_symmetry.space_group_name_H-M   'P 1'
#
loop_
_entity.id
_entity.type
_entity.pdbx_description
1 polymer ?
#
loop_
_entity_poly.entity_id
_entity_poly.type
_entity_poly.pdbx_seq_one_letter_code
_entity_poly.pdbx_strand_id
1 'polypeptide(L)'
;MRDFEPKVASKIYTVLDQWAKIASTSDSAVDIFRWTHMLGFDTVYHLMFDVDPGTVKTGVESEKEFVPLLENWGIYVPGYIGSYFRKVHAWKKAWNPNLRLLD
;
A
#
# COMPACT_ATOMS: atom_id res chain seq x y z
N MET A 1 -1.17 17.35 11.53
CA MET A 1 -0.30 16.14 11.44
C MET A 1 -0.50 15.18 12.64
N ARG A 2 -1.63 15.24 13.37
CA ARG A 2 -1.96 14.31 14.48
C ARG A 2 -3.05 13.29 14.12
N ASP A 3 -3.69 13.44 12.96
CA ASP A 3 -4.83 12.60 12.53
C ASP A 3 -4.41 11.24 11.96
N PHE A 4 -3.10 10.94 11.91
CA PHE A 4 -2.58 9.67 11.39
C PHE A 4 -2.56 8.58 12.47
N GLU A 5 -2.28 8.93 13.73
CA GLU A 5 -2.17 7.95 14.83
C GLU A 5 -3.44 7.12 14.99
N PRO A 6 -4.67 7.70 15.00
CA PRO A 6 -5.89 6.91 15.09
C PRO A 6 -6.08 5.96 13.90
N LYS A 7 -5.68 6.38 12.70
CA LYS A 7 -5.80 5.59 11.46
C LYS A 7 -4.84 4.39 11.46
N VAL A 8 -3.61 4.58 11.93
CA VAL A 8 -2.63 3.50 12.09
C VAL A 8 -3.04 2.55 13.20
N ALA A 9 -3.46 3.08 14.36
CA ALA A 9 -3.90 2.27 15.50
C ALA A 9 -5.08 1.37 15.12
N SER A 10 -6.09 1.91 14.43
CA SER A 10 -7.25 1.13 13.96
C SER A 10 -6.83 -0.05 13.05
N LYS A 11 -5.83 0.14 12.18
CA LYS A 11 -5.32 -0.95 11.32
C LYS A 11 -4.57 -2.01 12.11
N ILE A 12 -3.76 -1.61 13.09
CA ILE A 12 -3.07 -2.55 13.99
C ILE A 12 -4.10 -3.40 14.74
N TYR A 13 -5.13 -2.78 15.33
CA TYR A 13 -6.21 -3.52 16.01
C TYR A 13 -6.90 -4.50 15.05
N THR A 14 -7.18 -4.06 13.81
CA THR A 14 -7.79 -4.94 12.80
C THR A 14 -6.92 -6.17 12.48
N VAL A 15 -5.60 -6.01 12.36
CA VAL A 15 -4.68 -7.14 12.15
C VAL A 15 -4.74 -8.11 13.33
N LEU A 16 -4.67 -7.58 14.56
CA LEU A 16 -4.70 -8.38 15.78
C LEU A 16 -6.03 -9.16 15.92
N ASP A 17 -7.16 -8.54 15.58
CA ASP A 17 -8.47 -9.19 15.58
C ASP A 17 -8.54 -10.34 14.55
N GLN A 18 -7.96 -10.14 13.35
CA GLN A 18 -7.88 -11.19 12.35
C GLN A 18 -6.98 -12.34 12.79
N TRP A 19 -5.85 -12.05 13.43
CA TRP A 19 -4.96 -13.08 13.98
C TRP A 19 -5.61 -13.87 15.09
N ALA A 20 -6.31 -13.19 16.01
CA ALA A 20 -7.09 -13.85 17.06
C ALA A 20 -8.17 -14.76 16.45
N LYS A 21 -8.87 -14.29 15.41
CA LYS A 21 -9.86 -15.09 14.68
C LYS A 21 -9.22 -16.33 14.06
N ILE A 22 -8.13 -16.18 13.30
CA ILE A 22 -7.44 -17.30 12.66
C ILE A 22 -7.00 -18.32 13.71
N ALA A 23 -6.35 -17.87 14.78
CA ALA A 23 -5.89 -18.73 15.86
C ALA A 23 -7.04 -19.49 16.55
N SER A 24 -8.25 -18.92 16.57
CA SER A 24 -9.43 -19.57 17.16
C SER A 24 -10.16 -20.53 16.22
N THR A 25 -9.99 -20.39 14.90
CA THR A 25 -10.76 -21.15 13.90
C THR A 25 -9.93 -22.12 13.06
N SER A 26 -8.61 -22.05 13.15
CA SER A 26 -7.69 -22.83 12.32
C SER A 26 -6.49 -23.27 13.14
N ASP A 27 -6.05 -24.51 12.92
CA ASP A 27 -4.77 -25.03 13.41
C ASP A 27 -3.56 -24.54 12.56
N SER A 28 -3.81 -23.71 11.54
CA SER A 28 -2.77 -23.15 10.69
C SER A 28 -2.01 -22.02 11.38
N ALA A 29 -0.68 -22.01 11.24
CA ALA A 29 0.14 -20.86 11.61
C ALA A 29 -0.28 -19.59 10.85
N VAL A 30 -0.19 -18.44 11.51
CA VAL A 30 -0.46 -17.14 10.91
C VAL A 30 0.72 -16.72 10.02
N ASP A 31 0.45 -16.41 8.75
CA ASP A 31 1.45 -15.84 7.84
C ASP A 31 1.70 -14.36 8.14
N ILE A 32 2.64 -14.11 9.06
CA ILE A 32 3.01 -12.77 9.51
C ILE A 32 3.49 -11.89 8.37
N PHE A 33 4.20 -12.43 7.38
CA PHE A 33 4.75 -11.65 6.28
C PHE A 33 3.62 -11.05 5.44
N ARG A 34 2.65 -11.88 5.03
CA ARG A 34 1.48 -11.45 4.27
C ARG A 34 0.66 -10.39 5.02
N TRP A 35 0.42 -10.61 6.31
CA TRP A 35 -0.32 -9.66 7.15
C TRP A 35 0.40 -8.33 7.34
N THR A 36 1.73 -8.36 7.48
CA THR A 36 2.56 -7.15 7.58
C THR A 36 2.55 -6.37 6.27
N HIS A 37 2.59 -7.08 5.14
CA HIS A 37 2.51 -6.47 3.81
C HIS A 37 1.18 -5.75 3.60
N MET A 38 0.05 -6.42 3.89
CA MET A 38 -1.29 -5.81 3.86
C MET A 38 -1.40 -4.61 4.81
N LEU A 39 -0.85 -4.70 6.02
CA LEU A 39 -0.85 -3.58 6.97
C LEU A 39 -0.08 -2.36 6.43
N GLY A 40 1.11 -2.59 5.86
CA GLY A 40 1.92 -1.54 5.25
C GLY A 40 1.19 -0.87 4.09
N PHE A 41 0.60 -1.68 3.21
CA PHE A 41 -0.22 -1.21 2.10
C PHE A 41 -1.39 -0.36 2.55
N ASP A 42 -2.26 -0.92 3.39
CA ASP A 42 -3.46 -0.26 3.91
C ASP A 42 -3.10 1.07 4.60
N THR A 43 -1.97 1.11 5.30
CA THR A 43 -1.49 2.30 6.01
C THR A 43 -1.01 3.36 5.03
N VAL A 44 -0.10 3.04 4.12
CA VAL A 44 0.44 4.01 3.16
C VAL A 44 -0.66 4.52 2.25
N TYR A 45 -1.52 3.64 1.73
CA TYR A 45 -2.64 4.00 0.87
C TYR A 45 -3.59 4.97 1.58
N HIS A 46 -4.00 4.63 2.81
CA HIS A 46 -4.92 5.46 3.59
C HIS A 46 -4.30 6.81 3.96
N LEU A 47 -2.99 6.88 4.21
CA LEU A 47 -2.31 8.15 4.46
C LEU A 47 -2.14 9.01 3.21
N MET A 48 -1.95 8.38 2.05
CA MET A 48 -1.76 9.10 0.78
C MET A 48 -3.07 9.60 0.17
N PHE A 49 -4.12 8.79 0.25
CA PHE A 49 -5.37 9.01 -0.50
C PHE A 49 -6.59 9.25 0.38
N ASP A 50 -6.45 9.18 1.71
CA ASP A 50 -7.56 9.27 2.67
C ASP A 50 -8.68 8.24 2.43
N VAL A 51 -8.34 7.14 1.75
CA VAL A 51 -9.24 6.02 1.45
C VAL A 51 -8.66 4.76 2.09
N ASP A 52 -9.48 4.01 2.83
CA ASP A 52 -9.10 2.73 3.39
C ASP A 52 -9.35 1.60 2.36
N PRO A 53 -8.30 0.97 1.79
CA PRO A 53 -8.51 -0.11 0.83
C PRO A 53 -9.02 -1.41 1.49
N GLY A 54 -8.89 -1.54 2.82
CA GLY A 54 -9.51 -2.62 3.57
C GLY A 54 -8.93 -4.01 3.34
N THR A 55 -7.69 -4.13 2.82
CA THR A 55 -7.05 -5.44 2.59
C THR A 55 -6.82 -6.19 3.89
N VAL A 56 -6.54 -5.47 4.97
CA VAL A 56 -6.43 -6.04 6.32
C VAL A 56 -7.77 -6.56 6.82
N LYS A 57 -8.88 -5.88 6.51
CA LYS A 57 -10.23 -6.31 6.96
C LYS A 57 -10.69 -7.58 6.25
N THR A 58 -10.39 -7.71 4.97
CA THR A 58 -10.78 -8.86 4.14
C THR A 58 -9.79 -10.01 4.24
N GLY A 59 -8.54 -9.72 4.62
CA GLY A 59 -7.44 -10.69 4.56
C GLY A 59 -7.08 -11.07 3.12
N VAL A 60 -7.44 -10.25 2.13
CA VAL A 60 -7.19 -10.45 0.70
C VAL A 60 -6.35 -9.29 0.18
N GLU A 61 -5.21 -9.60 -0.44
CA GLU A 61 -4.30 -8.59 -0.99
C GLU A 61 -4.92 -7.91 -2.22
N SER A 62 -4.83 -6.57 -2.29
CA SER A 62 -5.25 -5.78 -3.44
C SER A 62 -4.05 -5.16 -4.18
N GLU A 63 -3.00 -5.94 -4.41
CA GLU A 63 -1.76 -5.45 -5.05
C GLU A 63 -1.99 -4.86 -6.46
N LYS A 64 -3.05 -5.29 -7.16
CA LYS A 64 -3.24 -5.03 -8.59
C LYS A 64 -3.44 -3.57 -8.98
N GLU A 65 -3.84 -2.69 -8.06
CA GLU A 65 -4.19 -1.29 -8.41
C GLU A 65 -3.21 -0.24 -7.89
N PHE A 66 -2.38 -0.56 -6.90
CA PHE A 66 -1.55 0.43 -6.21
C PHE A 66 -0.25 0.77 -6.92
N VAL A 67 0.44 -0.21 -7.50
CA VAL A 67 1.67 0.06 -8.25
C VAL A 67 1.38 0.95 -9.47
N PRO A 68 0.34 0.69 -10.30
CA PRO A 68 -0.05 1.61 -11.36
C PRO A 68 -0.43 3.01 -10.86
N LEU A 69 -1.16 3.11 -9.75
CA LEU A 69 -1.53 4.40 -9.15
C LEU A 69 -0.29 5.17 -8.65
N LEU A 70 0.65 4.50 -7.99
CA LEU A 70 1.90 5.10 -7.54
C LEU A 70 2.81 5.50 -8.70
N GLU A 71 2.82 4.75 -9.80
CA GLU A 71 3.57 5.14 -10.99
C GLU A 71 3.02 6.43 -11.63
N ASN A 72 1.69 6.60 -11.63
CA ASN A 72 1.03 7.82 -12.13
C ASN A 72 1.16 9.00 -11.16
N TRP A 73 0.88 8.81 -9.87
CA TRP A 73 0.81 9.90 -8.90
C TRP A 73 2.11 10.15 -8.14
N GLY A 74 2.98 9.16 -8.07
CA GLY A 74 4.24 9.21 -7.32
C GLY A 74 5.19 10.32 -7.78
N ILE A 75 5.12 10.73 -9.06
CA ILE A 75 5.91 11.84 -9.58
C ILE A 75 5.51 13.20 -8.99
N TYR A 76 4.28 13.35 -8.50
CA TYR A 76 3.76 14.57 -7.89
C TYR A 76 3.98 14.63 -6.38
N VAL A 77 4.43 13.52 -5.77
CA VAL A 77 4.75 13.48 -4.35
C VAL A 77 5.95 14.41 -4.07
N PRO A 78 5.84 15.33 -3.11
CA PRO A 78 6.97 16.18 -2.72
C PRO A 78 8.03 15.38 -1.94
N GLY A 79 9.26 15.88 -1.93
CA GLY A 79 10.35 15.32 -1.14
C GLY A 79 11.01 14.05 -1.71
N TYR A 80 11.67 13.31 -0.83
CA TYR A 80 12.56 12.20 -1.18
C TYR A 80 11.86 11.05 -1.90
N ILE A 81 10.66 10.68 -1.43
CA ILE A 81 9.85 9.60 -2.00
C ILE A 81 9.49 9.93 -3.46
N GLY A 82 8.94 11.10 -3.74
CA GLY A 82 8.64 11.49 -5.13
C GLY A 82 9.87 11.68 -6.01
N SER A 83 11.04 11.97 -5.42
CA SER A 83 12.29 12.03 -6.18
C SER A 83 12.66 10.67 -6.79
N TYR A 84 12.35 9.57 -6.10
CA TYR A 84 12.54 8.22 -6.64
C TYR A 84 11.58 7.93 -7.77
N PHE A 85 10.29 8.24 -7.61
CA PHE A 85 9.31 8.06 -8.68
C PHE A 85 9.69 8.86 -9.94
N ARG A 86 10.16 10.11 -9.79
CA ARG A 86 10.66 10.91 -10.93
C ARG A 86 11.88 10.28 -11.60
N LYS A 87 12.83 9.71 -10.83
CA LYS A 87 13.99 8.99 -11.38
C LYS A 87 13.60 7.72 -12.13
N VAL A 88 12.71 6.92 -11.56
CA VAL A 88 12.20 5.70 -12.19
C VAL A 88 11.41 6.04 -13.47
N HIS A 89 10.56 7.06 -13.43
CA HIS A 89 9.81 7.54 -14.59
C HIS A 89 10.74 8.04 -15.71
N ALA A 90 11.76 8.84 -15.37
CA ALA A 90 12.76 9.30 -16.33
C ALA A 90 13.56 8.13 -16.95
N TRP A 91 13.95 7.14 -16.14
CA TRP A 91 14.60 5.92 -16.62
C TRP A 91 13.72 5.14 -17.59
N LYS A 92 12.43 4.89 -17.24
CA LYS A 92 11.47 4.21 -18.12
C LYS A 92 11.30 4.95 -19.45
N LYS A 93 11.23 6.28 -19.44
CA LYS A 93 11.13 7.12 -20.64
C LYS A 93 12.38 7.08 -21.52
N ALA A 94 13.57 6.96 -20.91
CA ALA A 94 14.84 6.83 -21.63
C ALA A 94 15.02 5.42 -22.24
N TRP A 95 14.44 4.39 -21.62
CA TRP A 95 14.65 3.00 -22.00
C TRP A 95 13.56 2.45 -22.95
N ASN A 96 12.35 3.01 -22.95
CA ASN A 96 11.26 2.58 -23.84
C ASN A 96 10.65 3.78 -24.63
N PRO A 97 11.12 4.03 -25.87
CA PRO A 97 10.66 5.17 -26.68
C PRO A 97 9.18 5.14 -27.09
N ASN A 98 8.49 4.00 -26.95
CA ASN A 98 7.08 3.84 -27.35
C ASN A 98 6.06 4.34 -26.31
N LEU A 99 6.48 4.72 -25.11
CA LEU A 99 5.59 5.30 -24.07
C LEU A 99 5.25 6.79 -24.33
N ARG A 100 5.71 7.37 -25.44
CA ARG A 100 5.42 8.78 -25.83
C ARG A 100 4.03 9.00 -26.47
N LEU A 101 3.22 7.95 -26.65
CA LEU A 101 1.98 8.01 -27.45
C LEU A 101 0.68 7.96 -26.62
N LEU A 102 0.76 8.09 -25.30
CA LEU A 102 -0.41 8.04 -24.40
C LEU A 102 -0.52 9.25 -23.47
N ASP A 103 0.18 10.35 -23.77
CA ASP A 103 -0.07 11.67 -23.16
C ASP A 103 -1.17 12.42 -23.95
#